data_AF-A0A931MWY8-F1
#
_entry.id   AF-A0A931MWY8-F1
#
_cell.length_a   1.000
_cell.length_b   1.000
_cell.length_c   1.000
_cell.angle_alpha   90.00
_cell.angle_beta   90.00
_cell.angle_gamma   90.00
#
_symmetry.space_group_name_H-M   'P 1'
#
loop_
_entity.id
_entity.type
_entity.pdbx_description
1 polymer ?
#
loop_
_entity_poly.entity_id
_entity_poly.type
_entity_poly.pdbx_seq_one_letter_code
_entity_poly.pdbx_strand_id
1 'polypeptide(L)'
;LLKALQLELSDIDTEIDDTVRGSPIWREKEELLASVPGVGSKTARSLIAELPELGSIGRREIAALAGLAPFTRQSGQWRGRSRIGGGRVVVRTALFPAAMTA
;
A
#
# COMPACT_ATOMS: atom_id res chain seq x y z
N LEU A 1 -32.29 -1.54 -0.55
CA LEU A 1 -31.12 -0.92 -1.21
C LEU A 1 -29.82 -1.17 -0.44
N LEU A 2 -29.63 -0.62 0.77
CA LEU A 2 -28.37 -0.80 1.53
C LEU A 2 -27.96 -2.27 1.74
N LYS A 3 -28.90 -3.13 2.14
CA LYS A 3 -28.62 -4.57 2.31
C LYS A 3 -28.18 -5.27 1.02
N ALA A 4 -28.69 -4.82 -0.13
CA ALA A 4 -28.32 -5.41 -1.42
C ALA A 4 -26.88 -5.01 -1.81
N LEU A 5 -26.50 -3.75 -1.60
CA LEU A 5 -25.14 -3.27 -1.84
C LEU A 5 -24.11 -3.91 -0.88
N GLN A 6 -24.51 -4.20 0.36
CA GLN A 6 -23.67 -4.93 1.31
C GLN A 6 -23.41 -6.37 0.87
N LEU A 7 -24.43 -7.03 0.31
CA LEU A 7 -24.30 -8.38 -0.23
C LEU A 7 -23.36 -8.39 -1.43
N GLU A 8 -23.55 -7.47 -2.37
CA GLU A 8 -22.70 -7.34 -3.56
C GLU A 8 -21.24 -7.04 -3.18
N LEU A 9 -21.01 -6.22 -2.15
CA LEU A 9 -19.67 -5.98 -1.61
C LEU A 9 -19.04 -7.25 -1.05
N SER A 10 -19.80 -8.07 -0.30
CA SER A 10 -19.27 -9.33 0.23
C SER A 10 -18.98 -10.35 -0.86
N ASP A 11 -19.79 -10.38 -1.91
CA ASP A 11 -19.59 -11.28 -3.04
C ASP A 11 -18.29 -10.92 -3.78
N ILE A 12 -18.05 -9.64 -4.04
CA ILE A 12 -16.81 -9.14 -4.65
C ILE A 12 -15.59 -9.39 -3.75
N ASP A 13 -15.69 -9.13 -2.43
CA ASP A 13 -14.60 -9.42 -1.49
C ASP A 13 -14.24 -10.92 -1.53
N THR A 14 -15.23 -11.81 -1.67
CA THR A 14 -15.02 -13.26 -1.78
C THR A 14 -14.37 -13.64 -3.12
N GLU A 15 -14.82 -13.05 -4.23
CA GLU A 15 -14.22 -13.30 -5.55
C GLU A 15 -12.73 -12.87 -5.60
N ILE A 16 -12.40 -11.74 -4.96
CA ILE A 16 -11.02 -11.27 -4.82
C ILE A 16 -10.22 -12.28 -3.99
N ASP A 17 -10.76 -12.74 -2.86
CA ASP A 17 -10.11 -13.76 -2.00
C ASP A 17 -9.78 -15.03 -2.80
N ASP A 18 -10.76 -15.56 -3.52
CA ASP A 18 -10.62 -16.79 -4.30
C ASP A 18 -9.60 -16.62 -5.42
N THR A 19 -9.63 -15.47 -6.11
CA THR A 19 -8.68 -15.16 -7.18
C THR A 19 -7.24 -15.05 -6.66
N VAL A 20 -7.04 -14.38 -5.52
CA VAL A 20 -5.71 -14.25 -4.89
C VAL A 20 -5.20 -15.60 -4.41
N ARG A 21 -6.05 -16.42 -3.76
CA ARG A 21 -5.69 -17.77 -3.30
C ARG A 21 -5.44 -18.75 -4.44
N GLY A 22 -6.12 -18.57 -5.57
CA GLY A 22 -5.95 -19.38 -6.78
C GLY A 22 -4.59 -19.15 -7.47
N SER A 23 -3.89 -18.05 -7.17
CA SER A 23 -2.56 -17.76 -7.68
C SER A 23 -1.50 -17.98 -6.59
N PRO A 24 -0.64 -19.02 -6.72
CA PRO A 24 0.41 -19.28 -5.74
C PRO A 24 1.34 -18.09 -5.52
N ILE A 25 1.66 -17.36 -6.59
CA ILE A 25 2.56 -16.19 -6.55
C ILE A 25 1.94 -15.04 -5.74
N TRP A 26 0.64 -14.80 -5.90
CA TRP A 26 -0.03 -13.72 -5.17
C TRP A 26 -0.28 -14.09 -3.72
N ARG A 27 -0.64 -15.35 -3.46
CA ARG A 27 -0.79 -15.88 -2.12
C ARG A 27 0.51 -15.78 -1.30
N GLU A 28 1.63 -16.22 -1.87
CA GLU A 28 2.93 -16.15 -1.18
C GLU A 28 3.32 -14.70 -0.86
N LYS A 29 3.12 -13.78 -1.82
CA LYS A 29 3.38 -12.35 -1.59
C LYS A 29 2.45 -11.75 -0.53
N GLU A 30 1.17 -12.12 -0.52
CA GLU A 30 0.21 -11.66 0.47
C GLU A 30 0.57 -12.16 1.86
N GLU A 31 0.86 -13.46 2.02
CA GLU A 31 1.25 -14.07 3.30
C GLU A 31 2.55 -13.42 3.84
N LEU A 32 3.54 -13.17 2.97
CA LEU A 32 4.77 -12.49 3.36
C LEU A 32 4.50 -11.06 3.84
N LEU A 33 3.69 -10.28 3.12
CA LEU A 33 3.36 -8.91 3.51
C LEU A 33 2.53 -8.87 4.80
N ALA A 34 1.56 -9.77 4.95
CA ALA A 34 0.69 -9.86 6.13
C ALA A 34 1.43 -10.35 7.39
N SER A 35 2.63 -10.91 7.25
CA SER A 35 3.49 -11.25 8.40
C SER A 35 4.03 -10.01 9.15
N VAL A 36 3.97 -8.83 8.51
CA VAL A 36 4.41 -7.56 9.13
C VAL A 36 3.32 -7.04 10.07
N PRO A 37 3.63 -6.68 11.32
CA PRO A 37 2.66 -6.09 12.24
C PRO A 37 1.90 -4.91 11.64
N GLY A 38 0.58 -4.90 11.83
CA GLY A 38 -0.32 -3.89 11.27
C GLY A 38 -0.69 -4.07 9.79
N VAL A 39 0.01 -4.91 9.03
CA VAL A 39 -0.33 -5.16 7.62
C VAL A 39 -1.37 -6.29 7.52
N GLY A 40 -2.62 -5.94 7.20
CA GLY A 40 -3.68 -6.92 6.90
C GLY A 40 -3.82 -7.24 5.41
N SER A 41 -4.62 -8.25 5.06
CA SER A 41 -4.88 -8.69 3.68
C SER A 41 -5.25 -7.56 2.72
N LYS A 42 -6.13 -6.64 3.13
CA LYS A 42 -6.53 -5.50 2.28
C LYS A 42 -5.35 -4.57 1.97
N THR A 43 -4.50 -4.27 2.96
CA THR A 43 -3.29 -3.47 2.76
C THR A 43 -2.25 -4.22 1.93
N ALA A 44 -2.03 -5.51 2.20
CA ALA A 44 -1.11 -6.35 1.45
C ALA A 44 -1.48 -6.40 -0.05
N ARG A 45 -2.75 -6.66 -0.37
CA ARG A 45 -3.25 -6.67 -1.76
C ARG A 45 -3.14 -5.30 -2.42
N SER A 46 -3.42 -4.22 -1.68
CA SER A 46 -3.22 -2.86 -2.18
C SER A 46 -1.76 -2.62 -2.56
N LEU A 47 -0.80 -3.10 -1.76
CA LEU A 47 0.63 -3.00 -2.08
C LEU A 47 1.01 -3.86 -3.29
N ILE A 48 0.47 -5.07 -3.42
CA ILE A 48 0.72 -5.95 -4.56
C ILE A 48 0.22 -5.30 -5.87
N ALA A 49 -0.95 -4.68 -5.85
CA ALA A 49 -1.56 -4.05 -7.02
C ALA A 49 -0.93 -2.69 -7.36
N GLU A 50 -0.75 -1.83 -6.36
CA GLU A 50 -0.36 -0.42 -6.55
C GLU A 50 1.15 -0.19 -6.43
N LEU A 51 1.92 -1.19 -6.00
CA LEU A 51 3.36 -1.07 -5.77
C LEU A 51 4.13 -2.33 -6.23
N PRO A 52 4.06 -2.71 -7.51
CA PRO A 52 4.72 -3.91 -8.03
C PRO A 52 6.26 -3.89 -7.93
N GLU A 53 6.85 -2.70 -7.74
CA GLU A 53 8.30 -2.50 -7.55
C GLU A 53 8.77 -2.83 -6.12
N LEU A 54 7.84 -3.14 -5.20
CA LEU A 54 8.16 -3.48 -3.82
C LEU A 54 9.01 -4.76 -3.76
N GLY A 55 10.23 -4.62 -3.24
CA GLY A 55 11.21 -5.70 -3.14
C GLY A 55 12.20 -5.77 -4.30
N SER A 56 12.02 -5.00 -5.39
CA SER A 56 12.97 -4.94 -6.50
C SER A 56 13.82 -3.66 -6.53
N ILE A 57 13.29 -2.54 -6.02
CA ILE A 57 14.01 -1.25 -5.96
C ILE A 57 14.46 -0.89 -4.55
N GLY A 58 15.33 0.12 -4.45
CA GLY A 58 15.90 0.54 -3.18
C GLY A 58 14.88 1.17 -2.22
N ARG A 59 15.16 1.07 -0.92
CA ARG A 59 14.30 1.62 0.16
C ARG A 59 13.95 3.10 0.03
N ARG A 60 14.82 3.92 -0.58
CA ARG A 60 14.58 5.36 -0.77
C ARG A 60 13.64 5.61 -1.94
N GLU A 61 13.81 4.86 -3.02
CA GLU A 61 13.00 4.96 -4.23
C GLU A 61 11.58 4.49 -3.94
N ILE A 62 11.44 3.35 -3.25
CA ILE A 62 10.12 2.83 -2.88
C ILE A 62 9.39 3.76 -1.91
N ALA A 63 10.09 4.37 -0.95
CA ALA A 63 9.49 5.36 -0.05
C ALA A 63 9.07 6.65 -0.80
N ALA A 64 9.81 7.04 -1.83
CA ALA A 64 9.43 8.16 -2.69
C ALA A 64 8.21 7.82 -3.55
N LEU A 65 8.18 6.63 -4.18
CA LEU A 65 7.03 6.15 -4.94
C LEU A 65 5.78 6.01 -4.06
N ALA A 66 5.92 5.53 -2.83
CA ALA A 66 4.83 5.46 -1.86
C ALA A 66 4.39 6.86 -1.33
N GLY A 67 5.09 7.94 -1.69
CA GLY A 67 4.77 9.29 -1.22
C GLY A 67 5.05 9.50 0.28
N LEU A 68 5.98 8.74 0.84
CA LEU A 68 6.42 8.77 2.24
C LEU A 68 7.76 9.49 2.43
N ALA A 69 8.59 9.59 1.40
CA ALA A 69 9.89 10.25 1.50
C ALA A 69 9.76 11.78 1.52
N PRO A 70 10.37 12.48 2.51
CA PRO A 70 10.43 13.93 2.52
C PRO A 70 11.50 14.45 1.55
N PHE A 71 11.15 15.46 0.76
CA PHE A 71 12.07 16.13 -0.16
C PHE A 71 12.62 17.42 0.44
N THR A 72 13.92 17.65 0.29
CA THR A 72 14.58 18.90 0.69
C THR A 72 14.17 20.02 -0.26
N ARG A 73 13.84 21.19 0.30
CA ARG A 73 13.53 22.40 -0.47
C ARG A 73 14.60 23.44 -0.19
N GLN A 74 15.65 23.44 -1.00
CA GLN A 74 16.81 24.32 -0.81
C GLN A 74 17.17 24.99 -2.14
N SER A 75 17.51 26.27 -2.10
CA SER A 75 18.01 27.04 -3.25
C SER A 75 19.01 28.07 -2.76
N GLY A 76 20.28 27.94 -3.17
CA GLY A 76 21.38 28.79 -2.69
C GLY A 76 21.46 28.79 -1.16
N GLN A 77 21.38 29.99 -0.55
CA GLN A 77 21.38 30.17 0.91
C GLN A 77 20.02 29.89 1.57
N TRP A 78 18.94 29.80 0.79
CA TRP A 78 17.61 29.54 1.34
C TRP A 78 17.41 28.06 1.65
N ARG A 79 17.00 27.76 2.88
CA ARG A 79 16.66 26.42 3.36
C ARG A 79 15.24 26.40 3.90
N GLY A 80 14.33 25.78 3.15
CA GLY A 80 12.96 25.52 3.58
C GLY A 80 12.82 24.20 4.35
N ARG A 81 11.67 24.02 5.01
CA ARG A 81 11.32 22.77 5.70
C ARG A 81 11.06 21.65 4.67
N SER A 82 11.69 20.49 4.86
CA SER A 82 11.42 19.29 4.08
C SER A 82 9.98 18.82 4.27
N ARG A 83 9.32 18.39 3.20
CA ARG A 83 7.95 17.85 3.22
C ARG A 83 7.85 16.68 2.27
N ILE A 84 6.94 15.75 2.55
CA ILE A 84 6.54 14.75 1.57
C ILE A 84 5.88 15.45 0.37
N GLY A 85 6.03 14.89 -0.82
CA GLY A 85 5.44 15.42 -2.04
C GLY A 85 5.39 14.35 -3.13
N GLY A 86 4.38 14.40 -4.00
CA GLY A 86 4.17 13.39 -5.03
C GLY A 86 3.85 11.99 -4.49
N GLY A 87 4.21 10.97 -5.27
CA GLY A 87 4.00 9.55 -4.98
C GLY A 87 2.58 9.05 -5.29
N ARG A 88 2.37 7.74 -5.09
CA ARG A 88 1.10 7.03 -5.23
C ARG A 88 0.27 7.20 -3.95
N VAL A 89 -0.68 8.14 -3.97
CA VAL A 89 -1.49 8.47 -2.77
C VAL A 89 -2.26 7.27 -2.23
N VAL A 90 -2.71 6.36 -3.09
CA VAL A 90 -3.43 5.14 -2.70
C VAL A 90 -2.57 4.27 -1.79
N VAL A 91 -1.29 4.09 -2.13
CA VAL A 91 -0.31 3.34 -1.32
C VAL A 91 -0.14 3.99 0.06
N ARG A 92 0.05 5.31 0.11
CA ARG A 92 0.18 6.04 1.38
C ARG A 92 -1.07 5.87 2.25
N THR A 93 -2.25 5.99 1.66
CA THR A 93 -3.53 5.85 2.38
C THR A 93 -3.72 4.44 2.90
N ALA A 94 -3.34 3.41 2.15
CA ALA A 94 -3.42 2.01 2.58
C ALA A 94 -2.41 1.69 3.72
N LEU A 95 -1.24 2.32 3.71
CA LEU A 95 -0.21 2.15 4.73
C LEU A 95 -0.51 2.90 6.04
N PHE A 96 -1.28 3.98 5.99
CA PHE A 96 -1.62 4.77 7.18
C PHE A 96 -2.29 3.95 8.30
N PRO A 97 -3.41 3.22 8.06
CA PRO A 97 -4.04 2.42 9.11
C PRO A 97 -3.13 1.30 9.60
N ALA A 98 -2.34 0.70 8.70
CA ALA A 98 -1.39 -0.34 9.07
C ALA A 98 -0.35 0.18 10.08
N ALA A 99 0.23 1.35 9.81
CA ALA A 99 1.19 1.99 10.70
C ALA A 99 0.59 2.45 12.04
N MET A 100 -0.72 2.76 12.08
CA MET A 100 -1.41 3.17 13.30
C MET A 100 -1.70 2.00 14.25
N THR A 101 -1.81 0.78 13.72
CA THR A 101 -2.14 -0.44 14.48
C THR A 101 -0.94 -1.36 14.73
N ALA A 102 0.21 -1.06 14.14
CA ALA A 102 1.44 -1.85 14.22
C ALA A 102 2.12 -1.80 15.60
#